data_AF-A0A9N8P3A4-F1
#
_entry.id   AF-A0A9N8P3A4-F1
#
_cell.length_a   1.000
_cell.length_b   1.000
_cell.length_c   1.000
_cell.angle_alpha   90.00
_cell.angle_beta   90.00
_cell.angle_gamma   90.00
#
_symmetry.space_group_name_H-M   'P 1'
#
loop_
_entity.id
_entity.type
_entity.pdbx_description
1 polymer ?
#
loop_
_entity_poly.entity_id
_entity_poly.type
_entity_poly.pdbx_seq_one_letter_code
_entity_poly.pdbx_strand_id
1 'polypeptide(L)'
;MKKIITGFVVLSFLAAKAQTINVNFSHYGGKQYVYMLEKGGKKDTITTGKLDTEGKAVLIISAPKKGYTGISHFALTDGGGMDFIVNNENFSVSCLEEQPNFENTKYTGSPENEFLNQKIKQQKAILDKAGFVQYGLNAYKTEDVLYPALQKENENLQQQFTAIRNETAKSTLYAARFIEIYRFLMGIGSSFNQTEEEKAKELNLFVKEKLDMQALYNSGFWNETIEGWVNLQQRVIKDDAVLLADTKQILSRIKSKEIYTAFTEKIVTVFTKAGKDDLVTAISEYAAKSGKLEKPSKKLTSAINAPVVGAKAPVLETPSGKKTINKKTLLFFYESGCNNCENEIHQLLGNYQIVKDKGYEIISVAADMTKNTGDGHDHAFPWAAQLCDYKGFAGPNFQTYAIIGTPTFFTIDEKGIITGKYARLIDTGILN
;
A
#
# COMPACT_ATOMS: atom_id res chain seq x y z
N MET A 1 -25.21 74.25 -3.43
CA MET A 1 -23.99 73.59 -2.93
C MET A 1 -24.26 72.11 -2.73
N LYS A 2 -23.80 71.25 -3.65
CA LYS A 2 -23.97 69.79 -3.58
C LYS A 2 -22.87 69.21 -2.68
N LYS A 3 -23.25 68.52 -1.60
CA LYS A 3 -22.32 67.79 -0.72
C LYS A 3 -21.92 66.49 -1.43
N ILE A 4 -20.63 66.32 -1.69
CA ILE A 4 -20.03 65.08 -2.19
C ILE A 4 -19.66 64.25 -0.96
N ILE A 5 -20.32 63.10 -0.80
CA ILE A 5 -19.94 62.06 0.17
C ILE A 5 -18.96 61.15 -0.56
N THR A 6 -17.69 61.17 -0.15
CA THR A 6 -16.67 60.26 -0.69
C THR A 6 -16.62 59.04 0.23
N GLY A 7 -17.18 57.92 -0.23
CA GLY A 7 -17.11 56.64 0.48
C GLY A 7 -15.70 56.04 0.39
N PHE A 8 -15.10 55.75 1.53
CA PHE A 8 -13.84 55.03 1.64
C PHE A 8 -14.13 53.52 1.56
N VAL A 9 -13.84 52.89 0.43
CA VAL A 9 -13.90 51.42 0.31
C VAL A 9 -12.58 50.87 0.86
N VAL A 10 -12.61 50.34 2.07
CA VAL A 10 -11.52 49.52 2.60
C VAL A 10 -11.63 48.14 1.98
N LEU A 11 -10.88 47.88 0.91
CA LEU A 11 -10.63 46.53 0.43
C LEU A 11 -9.68 45.83 1.42
N SER A 12 -10.24 45.09 2.37
CA SER A 12 -9.49 44.13 3.18
C SER A 12 -9.12 42.93 2.31
N PHE A 13 -7.90 42.93 1.76
CA PHE A 13 -7.27 41.72 1.26
C PHE A 13 -7.02 40.78 2.44
N LEU A 14 -7.92 39.83 2.67
CA LEU A 14 -7.64 38.64 3.49
C LEU A 14 -6.58 37.81 2.77
N ALA A 15 -5.31 38.18 2.92
CA ALA A 15 -4.21 37.32 2.52
C ALA A 15 -4.32 36.02 3.31
N ALA A 16 -4.66 34.92 2.62
CA ALA A 16 -4.69 33.60 3.22
C ALA A 16 -3.31 33.32 3.83
N LYS A 17 -3.21 33.25 5.16
CA LYS A 17 -1.94 32.95 5.84
C LYS A 17 -1.45 31.58 5.40
N ALA A 18 -0.35 31.54 4.66
CA ALA A 18 0.36 30.32 4.29
C ALA A 18 1.13 29.78 5.50
N GLN A 19 1.20 28.46 5.66
CA GLN A 19 2.03 27.83 6.69
C GLN A 19 3.50 28.00 6.30
N THR A 20 4.31 28.45 7.26
CA THR A 20 5.70 28.82 7.07
C THR A 20 6.60 27.98 7.97
N ILE A 21 7.64 27.38 7.40
CA ILE A 21 8.63 26.57 8.11
C ILE A 21 10.00 27.20 7.91
N ASN A 22 10.63 27.63 9.00
CA ASN A 22 11.99 28.17 8.95
C ASN A 22 12.98 27.02 9.12
N VAL A 23 13.83 26.83 8.12
CA VAL A 23 14.86 25.78 8.10
C VAL A 23 16.22 26.41 8.38
N ASN A 24 17.02 25.74 9.21
CA ASN A 24 18.42 26.08 9.45
C ASN A 24 19.28 24.81 9.51
N PHE A 25 19.96 24.49 8.42
CA PHE A 25 20.93 23.40 8.33
C PHE A 25 22.29 23.96 7.92
N SER A 26 23.05 24.42 8.91
CA SER A 26 24.27 25.21 8.72
C SER A 26 25.35 24.51 7.88
N HIS A 27 25.39 23.18 7.90
CA HIS A 27 26.35 22.39 7.11
C HIS A 27 26.04 22.35 5.60
N TYR A 28 24.88 22.83 5.19
CA TYR A 28 24.37 22.73 3.82
C TYR A 28 24.20 24.09 3.12
N GLY A 29 24.92 25.11 3.60
CA GLY A 29 24.93 26.44 3.00
C GLY A 29 25.11 26.41 1.47
N GLY A 30 24.24 27.09 0.75
CA GLY A 30 24.28 27.16 -0.72
C GLY A 30 23.84 25.90 -1.47
N LYS A 31 23.39 24.83 -0.80
CA LYS A 31 22.89 23.64 -1.49
C LYS A 31 21.48 23.84 -2.05
N GLN A 32 21.18 23.13 -3.13
CA GLN A 32 19.83 23.11 -3.73
C GLN A 32 18.96 22.08 -3.01
N TYR A 33 17.67 22.37 -2.91
CA TYR A 33 16.68 21.50 -2.27
C TYR A 33 15.39 21.37 -3.09
N VAL A 34 14.67 20.28 -2.81
CA VAL A 34 13.31 20.01 -3.24
C VAL A 34 12.45 19.80 -1.98
N TYR A 35 11.34 20.54 -1.88
CA TYR A 35 10.37 20.40 -0.81
C TYR A 35 9.10 19.72 -1.33
N MET A 36 8.69 18.63 -0.67
CA MET A 36 7.59 17.77 -1.12
C MET A 36 6.65 17.41 0.04
N LEU A 37 5.39 17.10 -0.29
CA LEU A 37 4.40 16.54 0.66
C LEU A 37 4.03 15.12 0.28
N GLU A 38 3.81 14.26 1.27
CA GLU A 38 3.35 12.89 1.04
C GLU A 38 1.89 12.84 0.61
N LYS A 39 1.59 11.94 -0.33
CA LYS A 39 0.25 11.73 -0.88
C LYS A 39 0.06 10.30 -1.38
N GLY A 40 -0.35 9.43 -0.47
CA GLY A 40 -0.46 7.99 -0.68
C GLY A 40 0.90 7.38 -0.99
N GLY A 41 1.01 6.70 -2.12
CA GLY A 41 2.29 6.18 -2.63
C GLY A 41 3.05 7.16 -3.53
N LYS A 42 2.77 8.46 -3.46
CA LYS A 42 3.34 9.52 -4.32
C LYS A 42 3.75 10.73 -3.48
N LYS A 43 4.60 11.57 -4.07
CA LYS A 43 5.03 12.84 -3.49
C LYS A 43 4.61 14.00 -4.40
N ASP A 44 4.06 15.05 -3.80
CA ASP A 44 3.71 16.29 -4.48
C ASP A 44 4.85 17.31 -4.27
N THR A 45 5.56 17.68 -5.35
CA THR A 45 6.57 18.75 -5.26
C THR A 45 5.90 20.10 -5.03
N ILE A 46 6.33 20.79 -3.98
CA ILE A 46 5.80 22.10 -3.58
C ILE A 46 6.68 23.22 -4.10
N THR A 47 7.99 23.13 -3.85
CA THR A 47 8.96 24.12 -4.34
C THR A 47 10.32 23.48 -4.47
N THR A 48 11.13 24.03 -5.37
CA THR A 48 12.58 23.87 -5.36
C THR A 48 13.20 25.17 -4.90
N GLY A 49 14.43 25.12 -4.39
CA GLY A 49 15.11 26.32 -3.93
C GLY A 49 16.56 26.06 -3.58
N LYS A 50 17.22 27.10 -3.07
CA LYS A 50 18.61 27.06 -2.62
C LYS A 50 18.66 27.58 -1.18
N LEU A 51 19.38 26.87 -0.31
CA LEU A 51 19.73 27.39 1.01
C LEU A 51 20.64 28.62 0.86
N ASP A 52 20.51 29.59 1.75
CA ASP A 52 21.45 30.71 1.81
C ASP A 52 22.85 30.24 2.24
N THR A 53 23.82 31.16 2.28
CA THR A 53 25.21 30.82 2.67
C THR A 53 25.34 30.32 4.10
N GLU A 54 24.36 30.58 4.97
CA GLU A 54 24.30 30.12 6.35
C GLU A 54 23.48 28.83 6.50
N GLY A 55 22.97 28.25 5.41
CA GLY A 55 22.19 27.03 5.44
C GLY A 55 20.71 27.24 5.78
N LYS A 56 20.17 28.46 5.61
CA LYS A 56 18.78 28.79 5.95
C LYS A 56 17.88 28.86 4.73
N ALA A 57 16.61 28.55 4.94
CA ALA A 57 15.53 28.79 3.99
C ALA A 57 14.18 28.94 4.69
N VAL A 58 13.22 29.51 3.98
CA VAL A 58 11.82 29.59 4.42
C VAL A 58 10.97 28.77 3.45
N LEU A 59 10.39 27.69 3.95
CA LEU A 59 9.47 26.86 3.18
C LEU A 59 8.05 27.37 3.38
N ILE A 60 7.28 27.46 2.30
CA ILE A 60 5.92 27.98 2.30
C ILE A 60 4.99 26.92 1.70
N ILE A 61 4.03 26.45 2.49
CA ILE A 61 2.94 25.61 1.98
C ILE A 61 1.88 26.55 1.41
N SER A 62 1.75 26.53 0.08
CA SER A 62 0.89 27.43 -0.67
C SER A 62 -0.60 27.19 -0.40
N ALA A 63 -1.44 28.20 -0.70
CA ALA A 63 -2.88 28.16 -0.43
C ALA A 63 -3.63 26.92 -1.00
N PRO A 64 -3.29 26.36 -2.18
CA PRO A 64 -3.92 25.12 -2.68
C PRO A 64 -3.68 23.87 -1.81
N LYS A 65 -2.68 23.91 -0.93
CA LYS A 65 -2.33 22.84 0.01
C LYS A 65 -2.62 23.22 1.46
N LYS A 66 -3.36 24.30 1.69
CA LYS A 66 -3.78 24.73 3.03
C LYS A 66 -4.60 23.62 3.71
N GLY A 67 -4.34 23.37 4.99
CA GLY A 67 -5.00 22.30 5.73
C GLY A 67 -4.30 20.95 5.61
N TYR A 68 -3.18 20.86 4.88
CA TYR A 68 -2.41 19.63 4.83
C TYR A 68 -1.85 19.29 6.22
N THR A 69 -2.08 18.05 6.63
CA THR A 69 -1.54 17.47 7.85
C THR A 69 -0.86 16.15 7.48
N GLY A 70 0.44 16.04 7.70
CA GLY A 70 1.21 14.90 7.21
C GLY A 70 2.72 15.06 7.28
N ILE A 71 3.42 14.09 6.69
CA ILE A 71 4.86 14.14 6.49
C ILE A 71 5.20 15.01 5.28
N SER A 72 6.20 15.88 5.47
CA SER A 72 6.83 16.62 4.40
C SER A 72 8.31 16.28 4.32
N HIS A 73 8.86 16.36 3.11
CA HIS A 73 10.26 16.06 2.83
C HIS A 73 10.99 17.32 2.43
N PHE A 74 12.06 17.63 3.15
CA PHE A 74 13.10 18.52 2.69
C PHE A 74 14.25 17.66 2.16
N ALA A 75 14.45 17.59 0.84
CA ALA A 75 15.50 16.78 0.23
C ALA A 75 16.55 17.67 -0.44
N LEU A 76 17.83 17.40 -0.18
CA LEU A 76 18.93 18.05 -0.88
C LEU A 76 19.18 17.35 -2.23
N THR A 77 19.54 18.10 -3.27
CA THR A 77 19.74 17.53 -4.62
C THR A 77 20.98 16.65 -4.74
N ASP A 78 21.96 16.85 -3.87
CA ASP A 78 23.22 16.11 -3.81
C ASP A 78 23.20 14.98 -2.77
N GLY A 79 22.02 14.68 -2.22
CA GLY A 79 21.81 13.60 -1.25
C GLY A 79 21.65 14.11 0.19
N GLY A 80 20.83 13.39 0.95
CA GLY A 80 20.42 13.78 2.30
C GLY A 80 19.15 14.63 2.31
N GLY A 81 18.84 15.18 3.48
CA GLY A 81 17.57 15.83 3.74
C GLY A 81 16.99 15.41 5.08
N MET A 82 15.75 15.81 5.31
CA MET A 82 15.03 15.46 6.53
C MET A 82 13.53 15.52 6.32
N ASP A 83 12.86 14.61 7.01
CA ASP A 83 11.41 14.54 7.06
C ASP A 83 10.90 15.15 8.36
N PHE A 84 9.78 15.87 8.27
CA PHE A 84 9.12 16.43 9.44
C PHE A 84 7.62 16.54 9.20
N ILE A 85 6.87 16.47 10.31
CA ILE A 85 5.42 16.64 10.32
C ILE A 85 5.08 18.12 10.11
N VAL A 86 4.05 18.36 9.32
CA VAL A 86 3.41 19.66 9.18
C VAL A 86 1.93 19.54 9.56
N ASN A 87 1.40 20.46 10.36
CA ASN A 87 -0.01 20.48 10.76
C ASN A 87 -0.54 21.90 10.98
N ASN A 88 -0.47 22.74 9.94
CA ASN A 88 -0.94 24.13 9.94
C ASN A 88 -0.23 25.10 10.91
N GLU A 89 0.75 24.65 11.69
CA GLU A 89 1.55 25.49 12.57
C GLU A 89 2.78 26.07 11.86
N ASN A 90 3.10 27.33 12.17
CA ASN A 90 4.40 27.89 11.78
C ASN A 90 5.44 27.44 12.79
N PHE A 91 6.55 26.87 12.32
CA PHE A 91 7.61 26.39 13.19
C PHE A 91 8.99 26.62 12.60
N SER A 92 10.01 26.38 13.43
CA SER A 92 11.40 26.37 13.01
C SER A 92 12.02 25.02 13.27
N VAL A 93 12.89 24.60 12.37
CA VAL A 93 13.66 23.37 12.48
C VAL A 93 15.14 23.67 12.23
N SER A 94 16.00 23.17 13.10
CA SER A 94 17.44 23.39 12.99
C SER A 94 18.24 22.15 13.35
N CYS A 95 19.31 21.91 12.60
CA CYS A 95 20.35 20.94 12.93
C CYS A 95 21.72 21.59 12.64
N LEU A 96 22.61 21.56 13.62
CA LEU A 96 23.97 22.11 13.50
C LEU A 96 24.99 21.05 13.06
N GLU A 97 24.60 19.79 13.07
CA GLU A 97 25.44 18.65 12.72
C GLU A 97 25.39 18.36 11.22
N GLU A 98 26.41 17.66 10.70
CA GLU A 98 26.49 17.27 9.28
C GLU A 98 25.40 16.27 8.89
N GLN A 99 24.87 15.48 9.83
CA GLN A 99 23.87 14.43 9.56
C GLN A 99 22.64 14.62 10.46
N PRO A 100 21.59 15.34 9.98
CA PRO A 100 20.35 15.50 10.70
C PRO A 100 19.67 14.17 11.02
N ASN A 101 19.23 14.02 12.26
CA ASN A 101 18.43 12.90 12.75
C ASN A 101 17.50 13.37 13.88
N PHE A 102 16.66 12.47 14.38
CA PHE A 102 15.66 12.80 15.39
C PHE A 102 16.23 13.19 16.76
N GLU A 103 17.49 12.86 17.08
CA GLU A 103 18.14 13.21 18.36
C GLU A 103 18.85 14.57 18.31
N ASN A 104 19.43 14.93 17.16
CA ASN A 104 20.22 16.17 17.01
C ASN A 104 19.47 17.30 16.29
N THR A 105 18.20 17.07 15.92
CA THR A 105 17.35 18.10 15.33
C THR A 105 16.50 18.77 16.40
N LYS A 106 16.52 20.11 16.41
CA LYS A 106 15.70 20.93 17.30
C LYS A 106 14.53 21.52 16.56
N TYR A 107 13.35 21.35 17.13
CA TYR A 107 12.12 22.00 16.69
C TYR A 107 11.75 23.13 17.65
N THR A 108 11.08 24.16 17.14
CA THR A 108 10.49 25.22 17.97
C THR A 108 9.17 25.65 17.39
N GLY A 109 8.11 25.52 18.19
CA GLY A 109 6.74 25.85 17.76
C GLY A 109 6.07 24.75 16.96
N SER A 110 6.58 23.51 17.00
CA SER A 110 5.91 22.34 16.40
C SER A 110 5.61 21.28 17.46
N PRO A 111 4.41 21.33 18.07
CA PRO A 111 3.96 20.30 19.00
C PRO A 111 3.99 18.89 18.38
N GLU A 112 3.77 18.77 17.07
CA GLU A 112 3.83 17.51 16.34
C GLU A 112 5.21 16.87 16.40
N ASN A 113 6.25 17.58 15.94
CA ASN A 113 7.60 17.04 15.87
C ASN A 113 8.24 16.90 17.25
N GLU A 114 7.96 17.83 18.17
CA GLU A 114 8.42 17.75 19.56
C GLU A 114 7.82 16.51 20.26
N PHE A 115 6.52 16.25 20.07
CA PHE A 115 5.86 15.06 20.59
C PHE A 115 6.41 13.77 19.95
N LEU A 116 6.60 13.75 18.63
CA LEU A 116 7.15 12.61 17.91
C LEU A 116 8.53 12.23 18.46
N ASN A 117 9.46 13.18 18.51
CA ASN A 117 10.82 12.96 18.99
C ASN A 117 10.82 12.45 20.44
N GLN A 118 10.04 13.08 21.32
CA GLN A 118 9.93 12.65 22.71
C GLN A 118 9.44 11.20 22.83
N LYS A 119 8.36 10.84 22.12
CA LYS A 119 7.74 9.52 22.25
C LYS A 119 8.54 8.42 21.61
N ILE A 120 9.17 8.66 20.46
CA ILE A 120 10.06 7.68 19.81
C ILE A 120 11.27 7.41 20.70
N LYS A 121 11.88 8.45 21.29
CA LYS A 121 13.00 8.29 22.23
C LYS A 121 12.63 7.49 23.47
N GLN A 122 11.50 7.83 24.12
CA GLN A 122 11.00 7.11 25.29
C GLN A 122 10.71 5.64 24.96
N GLN A 123 10.05 5.38 23.83
CA GLN A 123 9.75 4.03 23.37
C GLN A 123 11.02 3.24 23.09
N LYS A 124 11.99 3.82 22.36
CA LYS A 124 13.25 3.15 22.02
C LYS A 124 13.99 2.71 23.29
N ALA A 125 14.12 3.61 24.26
CA ALA A 125 14.78 3.30 25.52
C ALA A 125 14.14 2.12 26.28
N ILE A 126 12.81 1.99 26.22
CA ILE A 126 12.10 0.86 26.82
C ILE A 126 12.30 -0.41 26.02
N LEU A 127 12.19 -0.35 24.69
CA LEU A 127 12.34 -1.53 23.82
C LEU A 127 13.77 -2.10 23.88
N ASP A 128 14.79 -1.24 23.92
CA ASP A 128 16.18 -1.68 24.06
C ASP A 128 16.38 -2.46 25.38
N LYS A 129 15.84 -1.96 26.50
CA LYS A 129 15.89 -2.64 27.80
C LYS A 129 15.07 -3.93 27.80
N ALA A 130 13.87 -3.90 27.23
CA ALA A 130 12.99 -5.05 27.16
C ALA A 130 13.63 -6.19 26.34
N GLY A 131 14.32 -5.86 25.24
CA GLY A 131 15.07 -6.84 24.46
C GLY A 131 16.15 -7.56 25.28
N PHE A 132 16.90 -6.82 26.09
CA PHE A 132 17.89 -7.41 27.01
C PHE A 132 17.24 -8.32 28.07
N VAL A 133 16.15 -7.85 28.68
CA VAL A 133 15.42 -8.61 29.71
C VAL A 133 14.82 -9.90 29.14
N GLN A 134 14.20 -9.83 27.96
CA GLN A 134 13.61 -10.99 27.28
C GLN A 134 14.68 -12.01 26.88
N TYR A 135 15.85 -11.56 26.42
CA TYR A 135 16.97 -12.46 26.18
C TYR A 135 17.39 -13.19 27.46
N GLY A 136 17.50 -12.46 28.58
CA GLY A 136 17.78 -13.05 29.89
C GLY A 136 16.72 -14.07 30.32
N LEU A 137 15.43 -13.74 30.24
CA LEU A 137 14.35 -14.65 30.61
C LEU A 137 14.35 -15.95 29.78
N ASN A 138 14.80 -15.90 28.53
CA ASN A 138 14.93 -17.08 27.67
C ASN A 138 16.20 -17.90 27.95
N ALA A 139 17.25 -17.28 28.49
CA ALA A 139 18.54 -17.92 28.72
C ALA A 139 18.66 -18.56 30.11
N TYR A 140 17.99 -18.00 31.11
CA TYR A 140 18.02 -18.46 32.50
C TYR A 140 16.80 -19.33 32.83
N LYS A 141 16.98 -20.30 33.73
CA LYS A 141 15.90 -21.11 34.26
C LYS A 141 15.17 -20.38 35.38
N THR A 142 13.93 -20.77 35.64
CA THR A 142 13.09 -20.19 36.70
C THR A 142 13.70 -20.29 38.10
N GLU A 143 14.59 -21.25 38.33
CA GLU A 143 15.29 -21.47 39.60
C GLU A 143 16.55 -20.60 39.76
N ASP A 144 17.04 -20.01 38.67
CA ASP A 144 18.25 -19.19 38.71
C ASP A 144 18.00 -17.88 39.46
N VAL A 145 18.96 -17.47 40.29
CA VAL A 145 18.86 -16.30 41.17
C VAL A 145 18.51 -15.01 40.42
N LEU A 146 18.95 -14.90 39.16
CA LEU A 146 18.71 -13.72 38.32
C LEU A 146 17.29 -13.67 37.73
N TYR A 147 16.61 -14.82 37.59
CA TYR A 147 15.33 -14.92 36.90
C TYR A 147 14.22 -14.06 37.55
N PRO A 148 14.01 -14.07 38.88
CA PRO A 148 12.99 -13.21 39.51
C PRO A 148 13.27 -11.71 39.32
N ALA A 149 14.54 -11.31 39.26
CA ALA A 149 14.91 -9.91 39.04
C ALA A 149 14.62 -9.47 37.60
N LEU A 150 14.90 -10.34 36.61
CA LEU A 150 14.56 -10.11 35.21
C LEU A 150 13.04 -10.04 35.01
N GLN A 151 12.29 -10.94 35.64
CA GLN A 151 10.83 -10.93 35.57
C GLN A 151 10.26 -9.62 36.11
N LYS A 152 10.74 -9.17 37.27
CA LYS A 152 10.32 -7.90 37.87
C LYS A 152 10.62 -6.69 36.98
N GLU A 153 11.80 -6.67 36.34
CA GLU A 153 12.12 -5.60 35.39
C GLU A 153 11.26 -5.67 34.13
N ASN A 154 10.94 -6.87 33.62
CA ASN A 154 10.02 -7.04 32.49
C ASN A 154 8.64 -6.44 32.79
N GLU A 155 8.09 -6.72 33.99
CA GLU A 155 6.81 -6.17 34.44
C GLU A 155 6.85 -4.65 34.56
N ASN A 156 7.93 -4.09 35.11
CA ASN A 156 8.15 -2.65 35.21
C ASN A 156 8.22 -1.98 33.82
N LEU A 157 9.00 -2.56 32.90
CA LEU A 157 9.11 -2.05 31.52
C LEU A 157 7.76 -2.16 30.79
N GLN A 158 7.01 -3.24 31.00
CA GLN A 158 5.67 -3.42 30.43
C GLN A 158 4.70 -2.34 30.90
N GLN A 159 4.74 -1.97 32.19
CA GLN A 159 3.93 -0.86 32.73
C GLN A 159 4.29 0.48 32.10
N GLN A 160 5.59 0.79 31.98
CA GLN A 160 6.07 2.01 31.33
C GLN A 160 5.66 2.07 29.85
N PHE A 161 5.80 0.95 29.14
CA PHE A 161 5.39 0.85 27.73
C PHE A 161 3.88 1.06 27.57
N THR A 162 3.09 0.46 28.45
CA THR A 162 1.63 0.61 28.47
C THR A 162 1.23 2.06 28.74
N ALA A 163 1.89 2.76 29.67
CA ALA A 163 1.65 4.17 29.95
C ALA A 163 1.89 5.05 28.70
N ILE A 164 3.02 4.89 28.02
CA ILE A 164 3.33 5.66 26.80
C ILE A 164 2.36 5.35 25.67
N ARG A 165 1.95 4.09 25.50
CA ARG A 165 0.91 3.72 24.52
C ARG A 165 -0.42 4.42 24.82
N ASN A 166 -0.84 4.44 26.08
CA ASN A 166 -2.07 5.11 26.51
C ASN A 166 -2.01 6.63 26.32
N GLU A 167 -0.87 7.26 26.63
CA GLU A 167 -0.65 8.69 26.36
C GLU A 167 -0.69 8.98 24.85
N THR A 168 -0.06 8.14 24.03
CA THR A 168 -0.09 8.27 22.57
C THR A 168 -1.52 8.15 22.05
N ALA A 169 -2.28 7.16 22.52
CA ALA A 169 -3.65 6.91 22.06
C ALA A 169 -4.61 8.08 22.36
N LYS A 170 -4.41 8.77 23.49
CA LYS A 170 -5.20 9.95 23.92
C LYS A 170 -4.87 11.23 23.15
N SER A 171 -3.69 11.32 22.54
CA SER A 171 -3.26 12.50 21.80
C SER A 171 -4.01 12.63 20.48
N THR A 172 -4.45 13.85 20.17
CA THR A 172 -5.11 14.22 18.91
C THR A 172 -4.12 14.64 17.82
N LEU A 173 -2.83 14.67 18.13
CA LEU A 173 -1.76 15.04 17.19
C LEU A 173 -1.63 14.01 16.06
N TYR A 174 -1.24 14.49 14.88
CA TYR A 174 -0.91 13.60 13.77
C TYR A 174 0.25 12.66 14.13
N ALA A 175 1.26 13.17 14.85
CA ALA A 175 2.40 12.42 15.36
C ALA A 175 1.97 11.17 16.12
N ALA A 176 0.87 11.23 16.88
CA ALA A 176 0.37 10.08 17.61
C ALA A 176 -0.11 8.96 16.68
N ARG A 177 -0.86 9.31 15.61
CA ARG A 177 -1.29 8.35 14.59
C ARG A 177 -0.10 7.82 13.79
N PHE A 178 0.89 8.67 13.50
CA PHE A 178 2.13 8.26 12.84
C PHE A 178 2.92 7.23 13.67
N ILE A 179 3.02 7.42 14.98
CA ILE A 179 3.66 6.45 15.89
C ILE A 179 2.92 5.10 15.89
N GLU A 180 1.58 5.10 15.82
CA GLU A 180 0.80 3.86 15.74
C GLU A 180 1.07 3.10 14.42
N ILE A 181 1.17 3.82 13.29
CA ILE A 181 1.59 3.24 12.00
C ILE A 181 3.00 2.65 12.10
N TYR A 182 3.94 3.41 12.65
CA TYR A 182 5.32 2.96 12.83
C TYR A 182 5.40 1.69 13.70
N ARG A 183 4.64 1.61 14.80
CA ARG A 183 4.58 0.40 15.64
C ARG A 183 4.09 -0.81 14.85
N PHE A 184 3.06 -0.64 14.01
CA PHE A 184 2.58 -1.71 13.15
C PHE A 184 3.68 -2.21 12.20
N LEU A 185 4.35 -1.30 11.50
CA LEU A 185 5.44 -1.66 10.56
C LEU A 185 6.60 -2.38 11.24
N MET A 186 6.89 -2.02 12.48
CA MET A 186 7.95 -2.65 13.29
C MET A 186 7.48 -3.93 13.99
N GLY A 187 6.23 -4.37 13.79
CA GLY A 187 5.70 -5.55 14.45
C GLY A 187 5.65 -5.42 15.97
N ILE A 188 5.47 -4.21 16.51
CA ILE A 188 5.48 -3.94 17.95
C ILE A 188 4.08 -4.14 18.53
N GLY A 189 3.87 -5.28 19.17
CA GLY A 189 2.65 -5.61 19.94
C GLY A 189 2.47 -4.75 21.20
N SER A 190 1.38 -4.98 21.92
CA SER A 190 1.09 -4.30 23.20
C SER A 190 1.84 -4.87 24.39
N SER A 191 2.33 -6.11 24.31
CA SER A 191 3.03 -6.78 25.40
C SER A 191 4.29 -7.52 24.95
N PHE A 192 5.32 -7.50 25.79
CA PHE A 192 6.59 -8.19 25.55
C PHE A 192 6.49 -9.71 25.64
N ASN A 193 5.43 -10.24 26.25
CA ASN A 193 5.22 -11.67 26.45
C ASN A 193 4.23 -12.29 25.44
N GLN A 194 3.81 -11.54 24.41
CA GLN A 194 2.87 -12.05 23.42
C GLN A 194 3.51 -13.09 22.50
N THR A 195 2.76 -14.15 22.20
CA THR A 195 3.13 -15.05 21.10
C THR A 195 3.06 -14.34 19.76
N GLU A 196 3.62 -14.93 18.72
CA GLU A 196 3.53 -14.40 17.36
C GLU A 196 2.07 -14.33 16.88
N GLU A 197 1.26 -15.34 17.20
CA GLU A 197 -0.16 -15.37 16.81
C GLU A 197 -1.00 -14.32 17.53
N GLU A 198 -0.78 -14.12 18.83
CA GLU A 198 -1.47 -13.08 19.62
C GLU A 198 -1.16 -11.69 19.06
N LYS A 199 0.11 -11.44 18.78
CA LYS A 199 0.61 -10.21 18.18
C LYS A 199 0.02 -9.97 16.80
N ALA A 200 -0.03 -11.00 15.95
CA ALA A 200 -0.62 -10.88 14.63
C ALA A 200 -2.12 -10.56 14.68
N LYS A 201 -2.87 -11.19 15.59
CA LYS A 201 -4.29 -10.86 15.81
C LYS A 201 -4.47 -9.41 16.27
N GLU A 202 -3.66 -8.94 17.21
CA GLU A 202 -3.68 -7.53 17.66
C GLU A 202 -3.40 -6.56 16.51
N LEU A 203 -2.33 -6.79 15.74
CA LEU A 203 -1.94 -5.91 14.64
C LEU A 203 -2.97 -5.92 13.51
N ASN A 204 -3.59 -7.06 13.22
CA ASN A 204 -4.70 -7.13 12.27
C ASN A 204 -5.89 -6.28 12.75
N LEU A 205 -6.29 -6.42 14.02
CA LEU A 205 -7.36 -5.61 14.61
C LEU A 205 -7.06 -4.11 14.53
N PHE A 206 -5.81 -3.71 14.78
CA PHE A 206 -5.40 -2.31 14.61
C PHE A 206 -5.65 -1.80 13.19
N VAL A 207 -5.16 -2.48 12.17
CA VAL A 207 -5.35 -2.07 10.76
C VAL A 207 -6.83 -2.06 10.39
N LYS A 208 -7.55 -3.10 10.78
CA LYS A 208 -8.96 -3.32 10.46
C LYS A 208 -9.90 -2.31 11.12
N GLU A 209 -9.61 -1.85 12.35
CA GLU A 209 -10.57 -1.09 13.17
C GLU A 209 -10.10 0.30 13.59
N LYS A 210 -8.79 0.50 13.78
CA LYS A 210 -8.25 1.69 14.44
C LYS A 210 -7.35 2.56 13.57
N LEU A 211 -6.70 1.98 12.56
CA LEU A 211 -5.81 2.70 11.66
C LEU A 211 -6.53 3.88 11.01
N ASP A 212 -5.97 5.07 11.21
CA ASP A 212 -6.43 6.30 10.57
C ASP A 212 -5.94 6.34 9.12
N MET A 213 -6.87 6.17 8.19
CA MET A 213 -6.57 6.10 6.76
C MET A 213 -6.14 7.45 6.18
N GLN A 214 -6.55 8.58 6.77
CA GLN A 214 -6.06 9.90 6.36
C GLN A 214 -4.62 10.10 6.85
N ALA A 215 -4.32 9.69 8.09
CA ALA A 215 -2.98 9.78 8.62
C ALA A 215 -2.00 8.90 7.80
N LEU A 216 -2.42 7.67 7.48
CA LEU A 216 -1.65 6.75 6.63
C LEU A 216 -1.43 7.30 5.23
N TYR A 217 -2.45 7.92 4.63
CA TYR A 217 -2.33 8.49 3.29
C TYR A 217 -1.25 9.58 3.23
N ASN A 218 -1.01 10.29 4.31
CA ASN A 218 -0.01 11.37 4.35
C ASN A 218 1.27 10.99 5.12
N SER A 219 1.52 9.71 5.41
CA SER A 219 2.65 9.29 6.27
C SER A 219 3.93 8.91 5.52
N GLY A 220 3.87 8.74 4.21
CA GLY A 220 4.97 8.11 3.46
C GLY A 220 5.09 6.60 3.67
N PHE A 221 4.17 5.99 4.44
CA PHE A 221 4.13 4.55 4.71
C PHE A 221 2.91 3.85 4.10
N TRP A 222 2.26 4.49 3.13
CA TRP A 222 1.06 3.98 2.49
C TRP A 222 1.26 2.57 1.92
N ASN A 223 2.34 2.38 1.17
CA ASN A 223 2.61 1.13 0.47
C ASN A 223 3.00 0.02 1.44
N GLU A 224 3.96 0.31 2.31
CA GLU A 224 4.58 -0.60 3.28
C GLU A 224 3.56 -1.09 4.29
N THR A 225 2.65 -0.22 4.74
CA THR A 225 1.62 -0.59 5.71
C THR A 225 0.60 -1.54 5.09
N ILE A 226 0.11 -1.21 3.88
CA ILE A 226 -0.90 -2.04 3.20
C ILE A 226 -0.30 -3.39 2.80
N GLU A 227 0.91 -3.41 2.26
CA GLU A 227 1.62 -4.65 1.91
C GLU A 227 1.97 -5.46 3.15
N GLY A 228 2.45 -4.84 4.22
CA GLY A 228 2.72 -5.47 5.50
C GLY A 228 1.47 -6.13 6.09
N TRP A 229 0.32 -5.46 6.00
CA TRP A 229 -0.96 -6.01 6.49
C TRP A 229 -1.43 -7.21 5.67
N VAL A 230 -1.35 -7.13 4.34
CA VAL A 230 -1.70 -8.28 3.49
C VAL A 230 -0.73 -9.45 3.73
N ASN A 231 0.56 -9.18 3.92
CA ASN A 231 1.54 -10.22 4.26
C ASN A 231 1.25 -10.89 5.61
N LEU A 232 0.86 -10.11 6.62
CA LEU A 232 0.43 -10.62 7.92
C LEU A 232 -0.77 -11.57 7.77
N GLN A 233 -1.79 -11.14 7.01
CA GLN A 233 -2.98 -11.94 6.71
C GLN A 233 -2.62 -13.25 6.01
N GLN A 234 -1.75 -13.20 5.00
CA GLN A 234 -1.39 -14.38 4.22
C GLN A 234 -0.46 -15.36 4.95
N ARG A 235 0.45 -14.86 5.80
CA ARG A 235 1.45 -15.71 6.44
C ARG A 235 1.02 -16.24 7.81
N VAL A 236 0.17 -15.51 8.51
CA VAL A 236 -0.24 -15.87 9.88
C VAL A 236 -1.70 -16.29 9.94
N ILE A 237 -2.62 -15.48 9.39
CA ILE A 237 -4.06 -15.77 9.45
C ILE A 237 -4.46 -16.87 8.45
N LYS A 238 -3.91 -16.83 7.24
CA LYS A 238 -4.05 -17.85 6.18
C LYS A 238 -5.51 -18.15 5.77
N ASP A 239 -6.37 -17.14 5.80
CA ASP A 239 -7.79 -17.26 5.42
C ASP A 239 -8.21 -16.12 4.49
N ASP A 240 -8.52 -16.47 3.24
CA ASP A 240 -8.90 -15.51 2.19
C ASP A 240 -10.31 -14.92 2.40
N ALA A 241 -11.21 -15.65 3.05
CA ALA A 241 -12.52 -15.13 3.40
C ALA A 241 -12.39 -14.04 4.48
N VAL A 242 -11.51 -14.25 5.46
CA VAL A 242 -11.17 -13.23 6.46
C VAL A 242 -10.48 -12.03 5.82
N LEU A 243 -9.48 -12.25 4.96
CA LEU A 243 -8.82 -11.16 4.24
C LEU A 243 -9.80 -10.31 3.41
N LEU A 244 -10.76 -10.96 2.72
CA LEU A 244 -11.80 -10.27 1.97
C LEU A 244 -12.72 -9.45 2.89
N ALA A 245 -13.17 -10.04 3.99
CA ALA A 245 -14.05 -9.38 4.96
C ALA A 245 -13.37 -8.17 5.60
N ASP A 246 -12.12 -8.32 6.05
CA ASP A 246 -11.35 -7.26 6.69
C ASP A 246 -11.05 -6.12 5.69
N THR A 247 -10.74 -6.45 4.43
CA THR A 247 -10.56 -5.45 3.36
C THR A 247 -11.82 -4.61 3.17
N LYS A 248 -13.00 -5.25 3.11
CA LYS A 248 -14.29 -4.57 2.99
C LYS A 248 -14.59 -3.71 4.21
N GLN A 249 -14.23 -4.18 5.41
CA GLN A 249 -14.36 -3.40 6.64
C GLN A 249 -13.46 -2.16 6.66
N ILE A 250 -12.24 -2.24 6.12
CA ILE A 250 -11.37 -1.05 5.97
C ILE A 250 -12.00 -0.07 4.97
N LEU A 251 -12.41 -0.54 3.78
CA LEU A 251 -13.05 0.29 2.76
C LEU A 251 -14.31 1.02 3.28
N SER A 252 -15.12 0.36 4.12
CA SER A 252 -16.35 0.95 4.64
C SER A 252 -16.09 2.17 5.54
N ARG A 253 -14.97 2.17 6.27
CA ARG A 253 -14.54 3.27 7.16
C ARG A 253 -13.94 4.47 6.42
N ILE A 254 -13.46 4.28 5.19
CA ILE A 254 -12.85 5.37 4.41
C ILE A 254 -13.94 6.33 3.91
N LYS A 255 -13.82 7.60 4.31
CA LYS A 255 -14.75 8.68 3.95
C LYS A 255 -14.32 9.43 2.69
N SER A 256 -13.04 9.72 2.55
CA SER A 256 -12.48 10.44 1.40
C SER A 256 -12.54 9.57 0.15
N LYS A 257 -13.13 10.09 -0.94
CA LYS A 257 -13.20 9.39 -2.24
C LYS A 257 -11.81 9.15 -2.84
N GLU A 258 -10.91 10.12 -2.68
CA GLU A 258 -9.52 9.99 -3.11
C GLU A 258 -8.80 8.85 -2.38
N ILE A 259 -8.90 8.81 -1.05
CA ILE A 259 -8.27 7.75 -0.24
C ILE A 259 -8.92 6.40 -0.50
N TYR A 260 -10.25 6.38 -0.67
CA TYR A 260 -10.99 5.16 -0.98
C TYR A 260 -10.46 4.56 -2.29
N THR A 261 -10.37 5.40 -3.33
CA THR A 261 -9.85 5.00 -4.65
C THR A 261 -8.41 4.53 -4.55
N ALA A 262 -7.53 5.31 -3.90
CA ALA A 262 -6.13 4.93 -3.73
C ALA A 262 -5.95 3.61 -2.97
N PHE A 263 -6.80 3.34 -1.97
CA PHE A 263 -6.75 2.10 -1.20
C PHE A 263 -7.24 0.92 -2.05
N THR A 264 -8.35 1.08 -2.77
CA THR A 264 -8.84 0.07 -3.71
C THR A 264 -7.79 -0.26 -4.76
N GLU A 265 -7.14 0.74 -5.38
CA GLU A 265 -6.09 0.53 -6.38
C GLU A 265 -4.89 -0.23 -5.82
N LYS A 266 -4.46 0.13 -4.61
CA LYS A 266 -3.35 -0.52 -3.93
C LYS A 266 -3.69 -1.97 -3.63
N ILE A 267 -4.85 -2.24 -3.01
CA ILE A 267 -5.29 -3.59 -2.68
C ILE A 267 -5.47 -4.46 -3.92
N VAL A 268 -6.12 -3.95 -4.98
CA VAL A 268 -6.23 -4.68 -6.25
C VAL A 268 -4.85 -5.05 -6.77
N THR A 269 -3.89 -4.11 -6.72
CA THR A 269 -2.52 -4.41 -7.15
C THR A 269 -1.84 -5.46 -6.29
N VAL A 270 -2.00 -5.40 -4.97
CA VAL A 270 -1.41 -6.38 -4.05
C VAL A 270 -2.03 -7.77 -4.25
N PHE A 271 -3.36 -7.86 -4.40
CA PHE A 271 -4.04 -9.13 -4.65
C PHE A 271 -3.72 -9.73 -6.01
N THR A 272 -3.60 -8.91 -7.07
CA THR A 272 -3.10 -9.38 -8.37
C THR A 272 -1.70 -9.98 -8.24
N LYS A 273 -0.78 -9.29 -7.56
CA LYS A 273 0.59 -9.80 -7.34
C LYS A 273 0.62 -11.10 -6.53
N ALA A 274 -0.35 -11.29 -5.63
CA ALA A 274 -0.50 -12.50 -4.84
C ALA A 274 -1.28 -13.62 -5.54
N GLY A 275 -1.71 -13.43 -6.81
CA GLY A 275 -2.50 -14.41 -7.55
C GLY A 275 -3.92 -14.62 -7.00
N LYS A 276 -4.46 -13.65 -6.25
CA LYS A 276 -5.79 -13.72 -5.61
C LYS A 276 -6.88 -13.09 -6.48
N ASP A 277 -7.07 -13.60 -7.70
CA ASP A 277 -8.00 -13.03 -8.69
C ASP A 277 -9.47 -13.01 -8.23
N ASP A 278 -9.90 -14.00 -7.45
CA ASP A 278 -11.23 -14.00 -6.84
C ASP A 278 -11.42 -12.80 -5.89
N LEU A 279 -10.39 -12.47 -5.10
CA LEU A 279 -10.43 -11.31 -4.22
C LEU A 279 -10.36 -9.99 -5.00
N VAL A 280 -9.59 -9.94 -6.09
CA VAL A 280 -9.57 -8.78 -7.00
C VAL A 280 -10.98 -8.52 -7.54
N THR A 281 -11.66 -9.56 -8.01
CA THR A 281 -13.03 -9.47 -8.55
C THR A 281 -14.00 -9.00 -7.46
N ALA A 282 -14.00 -9.66 -6.30
CA ALA A 282 -14.90 -9.32 -5.20
C ALA A 282 -14.70 -7.89 -4.64
N ILE A 283 -13.46 -7.41 -4.56
CA ILE A 283 -13.17 -6.04 -4.11
C ILE A 283 -13.50 -5.01 -5.19
N SER A 284 -13.22 -5.30 -6.45
CA SER A 284 -13.55 -4.38 -7.56
C SER A 284 -15.05 -4.18 -7.68
N GLU A 285 -15.85 -5.25 -7.58
CA GLU A 285 -17.32 -5.15 -7.55
C GLU A 285 -17.83 -4.37 -6.34
N TYR A 286 -17.30 -4.67 -5.15
CA TYR A 286 -17.67 -3.97 -3.93
C TYR A 286 -17.39 -2.48 -4.04
N ALA A 287 -16.22 -2.12 -4.59
CA ALA A 287 -15.81 -0.75 -4.78
C ALA A 287 -16.65 -0.02 -5.84
N ALA A 288 -16.98 -0.67 -6.95
CA ALA A 288 -17.85 -0.12 -7.98
C ALA A 288 -19.26 0.21 -7.45
N LYS A 289 -19.83 -0.68 -6.64
CA LYS A 289 -21.15 -0.50 -6.02
C LYS A 289 -21.19 0.60 -4.94
N SER A 290 -20.03 1.07 -4.45
CA SER A 290 -19.95 2.03 -3.35
C SER A 290 -20.28 3.48 -3.75
N GLY A 291 -20.14 3.84 -5.03
CA GLY A 291 -20.23 5.24 -5.49
C GLY A 291 -19.10 6.16 -4.99
N LYS A 292 -18.06 5.61 -4.35
CA LYS A 292 -16.93 6.37 -3.76
C LYS A 292 -15.70 6.45 -4.66
N LEU A 293 -15.65 5.71 -5.77
CA LEU A 293 -14.52 5.77 -6.70
C LEU A 293 -14.47 7.12 -7.43
N GLU A 294 -13.31 7.77 -7.40
CA GLU A 294 -13.04 9.04 -8.05
C GLU A 294 -11.84 8.89 -8.98
N LYS A 295 -12.08 9.03 -10.29
CA LYS A 295 -11.04 8.94 -11.34
C LYS A 295 -10.15 7.68 -11.19
N PRO A 296 -10.74 6.48 -11.12
CA PRO A 296 -9.96 5.24 -11.01
C PRO A 296 -8.99 5.11 -12.18
N SER A 297 -7.81 4.57 -11.91
CA SER A 297 -6.82 4.22 -12.93
C SER A 297 -7.37 3.20 -13.92
N LYS A 298 -6.77 3.14 -15.12
CA LYS A 298 -7.12 2.15 -16.14
C LYS A 298 -7.12 0.72 -15.58
N LYS A 299 -6.15 0.37 -14.73
CA LYS A 299 -6.07 -0.95 -14.10
C LYS A 299 -7.29 -1.27 -13.25
N LEU A 300 -7.71 -0.34 -12.39
CA LEU A 300 -8.91 -0.53 -11.56
C LEU A 300 -10.19 -0.53 -12.41
N THR A 301 -10.29 0.34 -13.41
CA THR A 301 -11.41 0.33 -14.37
C THR A 301 -11.50 -1.01 -15.10
N SER A 302 -10.38 -1.56 -15.56
CA SER A 302 -10.33 -2.90 -16.16
C SER A 302 -10.79 -3.96 -15.15
N ALA A 303 -10.28 -3.94 -13.91
CA ALA A 303 -10.69 -4.90 -12.88
C ALA A 303 -12.19 -4.87 -12.58
N ILE A 304 -12.82 -3.69 -12.61
CA ILE A 304 -14.27 -3.49 -12.42
C ILE A 304 -15.06 -4.04 -13.60
N ASN A 305 -14.56 -3.87 -14.82
CA ASN A 305 -15.23 -4.27 -16.05
C ASN A 305 -14.89 -5.71 -16.47
N ALA A 306 -14.08 -6.42 -15.68
CA ALA A 306 -13.70 -7.79 -15.99
C ALA A 306 -14.94 -8.70 -16.04
N PRO A 307 -14.95 -9.70 -16.94
CA PRO A 307 -16.02 -10.69 -16.96
C PRO A 307 -16.14 -11.38 -15.60
N VAL A 308 -17.33 -11.32 -15.01
CA VAL A 308 -17.63 -11.90 -13.70
C VAL A 308 -18.10 -13.35 -13.82
N VAL A 309 -17.92 -14.12 -12.76
CA VAL A 309 -18.48 -15.47 -12.65
C VAL A 309 -20.01 -15.41 -12.81
N GLY A 310 -20.57 -16.32 -13.59
CA GLY A 310 -21.98 -16.36 -13.97
C GLY A 310 -22.32 -15.55 -15.24
N ALA A 311 -21.42 -14.71 -15.75
CA ALA A 311 -21.61 -14.03 -17.03
C ALA A 311 -21.25 -14.93 -18.21
N LYS A 312 -21.81 -14.63 -19.38
CA LYS A 312 -21.38 -15.26 -20.64
C LYS A 312 -19.97 -14.79 -20.98
N ALA A 313 -19.10 -15.73 -21.32
CA ALA A 313 -17.75 -15.46 -21.76
C ALA A 313 -17.76 -14.55 -23.00
N PRO A 314 -16.95 -13.47 -23.01
CA PRO A 314 -16.84 -12.63 -24.18
C PRO A 314 -16.39 -13.40 -25.42
N VAL A 315 -16.73 -12.86 -26.59
CA VAL A 315 -16.29 -13.43 -27.87
C VAL A 315 -14.78 -13.19 -28.03
N LEU A 316 -14.05 -14.23 -28.42
CA LEU A 316 -12.62 -14.14 -28.73
C LEU A 316 -12.39 -13.69 -30.16
N GLU A 317 -11.42 -12.82 -30.36
CA GLU A 317 -10.86 -12.51 -31.68
C GLU A 317 -9.77 -13.55 -32.01
N THR A 318 -9.88 -14.21 -33.16
CA THR A 318 -8.95 -15.22 -33.67
C THR A 318 -8.48 -14.83 -35.08
N PRO A 319 -7.40 -15.44 -35.59
CA PRO A 319 -6.98 -15.24 -36.98
C PRO A 319 -8.07 -15.59 -38.02
N SER A 320 -9.01 -16.48 -37.67
CA SER A 320 -10.13 -16.90 -38.52
C SER A 320 -11.42 -16.11 -38.29
N GLY A 321 -11.41 -15.09 -37.42
CA GLY A 321 -12.54 -14.24 -37.10
C GLY A 321 -12.97 -14.33 -35.64
N LYS A 322 -14.27 -14.28 -35.38
CA LYS A 322 -14.82 -14.26 -34.02
C LYS A 322 -15.19 -15.66 -33.54
N LYS A 323 -14.74 -16.05 -32.35
CA LYS A 323 -15.07 -17.33 -31.69
C LYS A 323 -15.92 -17.09 -30.44
N THR A 324 -17.16 -17.57 -30.48
CA THR A 324 -18.01 -17.70 -29.29
C THR A 324 -17.66 -18.99 -28.56
N ILE A 325 -17.49 -18.93 -27.24
CA ILE A 325 -17.27 -20.11 -26.41
C ILE A 325 -18.64 -20.75 -26.10
N ASN A 326 -18.83 -22.00 -26.53
CA ASN A 326 -20.07 -22.77 -26.37
C ASN A 326 -19.78 -24.24 -26.04
N LYS A 327 -18.62 -24.48 -25.42
CA LYS A 327 -18.14 -25.77 -24.94
C LYS A 327 -17.41 -25.53 -23.62
N LYS A 328 -17.33 -26.58 -22.81
CA LYS A 328 -16.56 -26.56 -21.57
C LYS A 328 -15.10 -26.21 -21.90
N THR A 329 -14.61 -25.08 -21.40
CA THR A 329 -13.35 -24.47 -21.84
C THR A 329 -12.50 -24.04 -20.66
N LEU A 330 -11.20 -24.34 -20.73
CA LEU A 330 -10.17 -23.73 -19.91
C LEU A 330 -9.45 -22.68 -20.78
N LEU A 331 -9.76 -21.42 -20.54
CA LEU A 331 -9.17 -20.29 -21.27
C LEU A 331 -7.99 -19.75 -20.45
N PHE A 332 -6.80 -19.72 -21.05
CA PHE A 332 -5.55 -19.41 -20.37
C PHE A 332 -4.84 -18.20 -21.01
N PHE A 333 -4.75 -17.10 -20.28
CA PHE A 333 -3.97 -15.93 -20.66
C PHE A 333 -2.58 -15.98 -20.03
N TYR A 334 -1.54 -15.79 -20.83
CA TYR A 334 -0.15 -15.89 -20.38
C TYR A 334 0.76 -14.91 -21.11
N GLU A 335 1.99 -14.76 -20.63
CA GLU A 335 3.07 -14.05 -21.29
C GLU A 335 4.31 -14.94 -21.22
N SER A 336 4.92 -15.21 -22.37
CA SER A 336 6.14 -16.02 -22.46
C SER A 336 7.29 -15.34 -21.70
N GLY A 337 8.11 -16.11 -20.99
CA GLY A 337 9.22 -15.57 -20.19
C GLY A 337 8.83 -14.93 -18.86
N CYS A 338 7.53 -14.85 -18.53
CA CYS A 338 7.08 -14.55 -17.19
C CYS A 338 7.23 -15.79 -16.30
N ASN A 339 8.06 -15.73 -15.26
CA ASN A 339 8.37 -16.87 -14.37
C ASN A 339 7.12 -17.61 -13.83
N ASN A 340 6.06 -16.87 -13.48
CA ASN A 340 4.82 -17.50 -13.03
C ASN A 340 4.03 -18.14 -14.18
N CYS A 341 4.05 -17.56 -15.38
CA CYS A 341 3.45 -18.17 -16.55
C CYS A 341 4.16 -19.46 -16.94
N GLU A 342 5.49 -19.47 -16.94
CA GLU A 342 6.30 -20.66 -17.25
C GLU A 342 5.97 -21.83 -16.30
N ASN A 343 5.82 -21.54 -15.01
CA ASN A 343 5.38 -22.54 -14.04
C ASN A 343 3.99 -23.09 -14.38
N GLU A 344 3.00 -22.23 -14.64
CA GLU A 344 1.63 -22.67 -14.95
C GLU A 344 1.53 -23.36 -16.33
N ILE A 345 2.36 -22.98 -17.30
CA ILE A 345 2.49 -23.68 -18.58
C ILE A 345 2.98 -25.10 -18.35
N HIS A 346 4.04 -25.30 -17.56
CA HIS A 346 4.54 -26.64 -17.23
C HIS A 346 3.48 -27.46 -16.48
N GLN A 347 2.76 -26.87 -15.53
CA GLN A 347 1.66 -27.54 -14.85
C GLN A 347 0.56 -27.96 -15.81
N LEU A 348 0.16 -27.08 -16.75
CA LEU A 348 -0.88 -27.38 -17.73
C LEU A 348 -0.44 -28.45 -18.73
N LEU A 349 0.82 -28.42 -19.20
CA LEU A 349 1.39 -29.46 -20.06
C LEU A 349 1.43 -30.81 -19.36
N GLY A 350 1.93 -30.85 -18.11
CA GLY A 350 2.02 -32.07 -17.32
C GLY A 350 0.66 -32.69 -16.98
N ASN A 351 -0.39 -31.87 -16.88
CA ASN A 351 -1.74 -32.30 -16.55
C ASN A 351 -2.72 -32.29 -17.75
N TYR A 352 -2.22 -32.11 -18.97
CA TYR A 352 -3.05 -31.93 -20.17
C TYR A 352 -4.08 -33.06 -20.35
N GLN A 353 -3.67 -34.31 -20.13
CA GLN A 353 -4.54 -35.47 -20.28
C GLN A 353 -5.70 -35.44 -19.27
N ILE A 354 -5.45 -35.05 -18.02
CA ILE A 354 -6.50 -34.91 -16.98
C ILE A 354 -7.52 -33.84 -17.37
N VAL A 355 -7.05 -32.68 -17.83
CA VAL A 355 -7.90 -31.57 -18.26
C VAL A 355 -8.78 -32.00 -19.44
N LYS A 356 -8.20 -32.71 -20.41
CA LYS A 356 -8.89 -33.25 -21.58
C LYS A 356 -9.92 -34.32 -21.21
N ASP A 357 -9.56 -35.26 -20.33
CA ASP A 357 -10.46 -36.34 -19.88
C ASP A 357 -11.66 -35.81 -19.09
N LYS A 358 -11.51 -34.65 -18.43
CA LYS A 358 -12.61 -33.92 -17.80
C LYS A 358 -13.45 -33.08 -18.78
N GLY A 359 -13.18 -33.21 -20.07
CA GLY A 359 -13.97 -32.64 -21.17
C GLY A 359 -13.68 -31.16 -21.48
N TYR A 360 -12.58 -30.59 -20.97
CA TYR A 360 -12.23 -29.20 -21.25
C TYR A 360 -11.50 -29.06 -22.59
N GLU A 361 -11.99 -28.16 -23.44
CA GLU A 361 -11.18 -27.57 -24.52
C GLU A 361 -10.22 -26.55 -23.91
N ILE A 362 -8.94 -26.59 -24.28
CA ILE A 362 -7.97 -25.58 -23.84
C ILE A 362 -7.80 -24.56 -24.95
N ILE A 363 -7.91 -23.27 -24.60
CA ILE A 363 -7.57 -22.15 -25.46
C ILE A 363 -6.53 -21.31 -24.73
N SER A 364 -5.36 -21.10 -25.33
CA SER A 364 -4.32 -20.22 -24.78
C SER A 364 -4.24 -18.91 -25.56
N VAL A 365 -4.03 -17.80 -24.85
CA VAL A 365 -3.93 -16.43 -25.41
C VAL A 365 -2.67 -15.75 -24.85
N ALA A 366 -1.69 -15.51 -25.70
CA ALA A 366 -0.39 -14.95 -25.32
C ALA A 366 -0.37 -13.42 -25.39
N ALA A 367 0.30 -12.79 -24.42
CA ALA A 367 0.61 -11.36 -24.39
C ALA A 367 1.95 -11.03 -25.07
N ASP A 368 2.52 -11.95 -25.84
CA ASP A 368 3.81 -11.73 -26.48
C ASP A 368 3.71 -10.58 -27.49
N MET A 369 4.79 -9.82 -27.67
CA MET A 369 4.84 -8.69 -28.61
C MET A 369 5.65 -9.00 -29.87
N THR A 370 6.27 -10.18 -29.94
CA THR A 370 7.14 -10.60 -31.05
C THR A 370 6.85 -12.05 -31.45
N LYS A 371 7.03 -12.36 -32.75
CA LYS A 371 6.77 -13.70 -33.33
C LYS A 371 7.73 -14.79 -32.87
N ASN A 372 8.98 -14.42 -32.63
CA ASN A 372 9.99 -15.26 -32.04
C ASN A 372 10.42 -14.56 -30.76
N THR A 373 10.24 -15.18 -29.61
CA THR A 373 10.89 -14.68 -28.40
C THR A 373 12.38 -15.03 -28.41
N GLY A 374 12.81 -16.04 -29.19
CA GLY A 374 14.22 -16.31 -29.51
C GLY A 374 15.09 -16.62 -28.29
N ASP A 375 14.46 -16.79 -27.13
CA ASP A 375 15.01 -16.79 -25.79
C ASP A 375 14.71 -18.11 -25.03
N GLY A 376 14.12 -19.09 -25.72
CA GLY A 376 13.81 -20.41 -25.16
C GLY A 376 12.42 -20.54 -24.54
N HIS A 377 11.53 -19.57 -24.73
CA HIS A 377 10.13 -19.61 -24.27
C HIS A 377 9.13 -20.09 -25.34
N ASP A 378 9.62 -20.77 -26.40
CA ASP A 378 8.77 -21.40 -27.40
C ASP A 378 8.16 -22.70 -26.83
N HIS A 379 6.85 -22.67 -26.56
CA HIS A 379 6.13 -23.80 -25.97
C HIS A 379 5.43 -24.65 -27.03
N ALA A 380 5.72 -25.95 -27.05
CA ALA A 380 5.03 -26.91 -27.91
C ALA A 380 3.71 -27.38 -27.25
N PHE A 381 2.65 -26.59 -27.40
CA PHE A 381 1.34 -26.95 -26.81
C PHE A 381 0.63 -28.06 -27.59
N PRO A 382 0.06 -29.08 -26.91
CA PRO A 382 -0.62 -30.21 -27.55
C PRO A 382 -2.08 -29.89 -27.98
N TRP A 383 -2.59 -28.69 -27.68
CA TRP A 383 -3.90 -28.21 -28.12
C TRP A 383 -3.77 -27.24 -29.30
N ALA A 384 -4.78 -27.19 -30.16
CA ALA A 384 -4.75 -26.42 -31.41
C ALA A 384 -5.07 -24.92 -31.23
N ALA A 385 -5.88 -24.56 -30.24
CA ALA A 385 -6.36 -23.19 -30.07
C ALA A 385 -5.35 -22.34 -29.31
N GLN A 386 -4.36 -21.80 -30.03
CA GLN A 386 -3.32 -20.92 -29.53
C GLN A 386 -3.45 -19.56 -30.22
N LEU A 387 -3.64 -18.49 -29.46
CA LEU A 387 -3.88 -17.14 -29.96
C LEU A 387 -2.74 -16.21 -29.52
N CYS A 388 -2.17 -15.45 -30.46
CA CYS A 388 -1.26 -14.36 -30.17
C CYS A 388 -1.40 -13.30 -31.26
N ASP A 389 -1.70 -12.06 -30.90
CA ASP A 389 -1.90 -10.96 -31.84
C ASP A 389 -0.72 -9.97 -31.87
N TYR A 390 0.32 -10.24 -31.07
CA TYR A 390 1.54 -9.45 -30.92
C TYR A 390 1.32 -8.02 -30.39
N LYS A 391 0.21 -7.76 -29.69
CA LYS A 391 -0.11 -6.45 -29.09
C LYS A 391 0.01 -6.45 -27.56
N GLY A 392 0.41 -7.57 -26.98
CA GLY A 392 0.43 -7.78 -25.54
C GLY A 392 -0.88 -7.44 -24.85
N PHE A 393 -0.81 -6.82 -23.67
CA PHE A 393 -1.99 -6.42 -22.89
C PHE A 393 -2.89 -5.41 -23.62
N ALA A 394 -2.42 -4.75 -24.68
CA ALA A 394 -3.23 -3.86 -25.51
C ALA A 394 -4.07 -4.61 -26.57
N GLY A 395 -3.88 -5.92 -26.72
CA GLY A 395 -4.65 -6.77 -27.64
C GLY A 395 -6.14 -6.85 -27.29
N PRO A 396 -7.03 -7.09 -28.27
CA PRO A 396 -8.49 -7.03 -28.07
C PRO A 396 -8.97 -8.10 -27.10
N ASN A 397 -8.38 -9.30 -27.08
CA ASN A 397 -8.74 -10.34 -26.13
C ASN A 397 -8.36 -9.95 -24.69
N PHE A 398 -7.17 -9.38 -24.47
CA PHE A 398 -6.73 -8.89 -23.16
C PHE A 398 -7.60 -7.74 -22.65
N GLN A 399 -7.96 -6.81 -23.53
CA GLN A 399 -8.85 -5.70 -23.19
C GLN A 399 -10.28 -6.19 -22.88
N THR A 400 -10.82 -7.09 -23.69
CA THR A 400 -12.20 -7.60 -23.55
C THR A 400 -12.36 -8.46 -22.30
N TYR A 401 -11.37 -9.27 -21.96
CA TYR A 401 -11.35 -10.03 -20.71
C TYR A 401 -10.80 -9.24 -19.52
N ALA A 402 -10.43 -7.98 -19.75
CA ALA A 402 -9.85 -7.06 -18.78
C ALA A 402 -8.72 -7.68 -17.94
N ILE A 403 -7.79 -8.33 -18.64
CA ILE A 403 -6.63 -8.98 -18.04
C ILE A 403 -5.67 -7.90 -17.53
N ILE A 404 -5.43 -7.89 -16.22
CA ILE A 404 -4.55 -6.92 -15.55
C ILE A 404 -3.23 -7.52 -15.05
N GLY A 405 -3.05 -8.83 -15.25
CA GLY A 405 -1.86 -9.60 -14.94
C GLY A 405 -1.97 -11.00 -15.54
N THR A 406 -0.83 -11.66 -15.72
CA THR A 406 -0.71 -13.05 -16.19
C THR A 406 0.14 -13.85 -15.18
N PRO A 407 -0.07 -15.17 -15.05
CA PRO A 407 -1.08 -16.00 -15.72
C PRO A 407 -2.52 -15.71 -15.24
N THR A 408 -3.52 -15.99 -16.09
CA THR A 408 -4.94 -15.98 -15.71
C THR A 408 -5.69 -17.08 -16.43
N PHE A 409 -6.40 -17.91 -15.66
CA PHE A 409 -7.30 -18.95 -16.13
C PHE A 409 -8.75 -18.52 -15.97
N PHE A 410 -9.59 -18.81 -16.96
CA PHE A 410 -11.03 -18.84 -16.81
C PHE A 410 -11.52 -20.28 -17.03
N THR A 411 -12.34 -20.76 -16.11
CA THR A 411 -13.15 -21.96 -16.33
C THR A 411 -14.50 -21.53 -16.88
N ILE A 412 -14.95 -22.20 -17.95
CA ILE A 412 -16.16 -21.86 -18.68
C ILE A 412 -16.95 -23.14 -18.94
N ASP A 413 -18.27 -23.11 -18.71
CA ASP A 413 -19.14 -24.27 -18.91
C ASP A 413 -19.58 -24.45 -20.38
N GLU A 414 -20.34 -25.51 -20.63
CA GLU A 414 -20.85 -25.86 -21.98
C GLU A 414 -21.79 -24.81 -22.58
N LYS A 415 -22.38 -23.93 -21.76
CA LYS A 415 -23.24 -22.83 -22.20
C LYS A 415 -22.45 -21.55 -22.48
N GLY A 416 -21.13 -21.60 -22.29
CA GLY A 416 -20.26 -20.44 -22.41
C GLY A 416 -20.34 -19.52 -21.19
N ILE A 417 -20.78 -20.01 -20.04
CA ILE A 417 -20.85 -19.23 -18.80
C ILE A 417 -19.54 -19.39 -18.02
N ILE A 418 -18.96 -18.28 -17.58
CA ILE A 418 -17.75 -18.28 -16.76
C ILE A 418 -18.10 -18.85 -15.39
N THR A 419 -17.40 -19.90 -14.98
CA THR A 419 -17.58 -20.57 -13.68
C THR A 419 -16.48 -20.24 -12.68
N GLY A 420 -15.37 -19.64 -13.11
CA GLY A 420 -14.29 -19.23 -12.23
C GLY A 420 -13.18 -18.45 -12.94
N LYS A 421 -12.36 -17.73 -12.16
CA LYS A 421 -11.20 -16.97 -12.61
C LYS A 421 -10.04 -17.15 -11.62
N TYR A 422 -8.90 -17.64 -12.09
CA TYR A 422 -7.81 -18.09 -11.22
C TYR A 422 -6.44 -17.68 -11.74
N ALA A 423 -5.46 -17.54 -10.85
CA ALA A 423 -4.06 -17.35 -11.24
C ALA A 423 -3.34 -18.70 -11.49
N ARG A 424 -3.78 -19.79 -10.85
CA ARG A 424 -3.12 -21.09 -10.90
C ARG A 424 -4.06 -22.19 -11.36
N LEU A 425 -3.52 -23.17 -12.09
CA LEU A 425 -4.29 -24.32 -12.59
C LEU A 425 -4.91 -25.13 -11.45
N ILE A 426 -4.17 -25.33 -10.35
CA ILE A 426 -4.66 -26.14 -9.23
C ILE A 426 -5.91 -25.54 -8.56
N ASP A 427 -6.01 -24.20 -8.53
CA ASP A 427 -7.13 -23.49 -7.91
C ASP A 427 -8.43 -23.61 -8.73
N THR A 428 -8.33 -24.00 -10.00
CA THR A 428 -9.51 -24.26 -10.86
C THR A 428 -10.34 -25.46 -10.38
N GLY A 429 -9.78 -26.31 -9.52
CA GLY A 429 -10.37 -27.57 -9.10
C GLY A 429 -10.40 -28.65 -10.21
N ILE A 430 -9.92 -28.35 -11.42
CA ILE A 430 -9.92 -29.31 -12.53
C ILE A 430 -8.98 -30.48 -12.26
N LEU A 431 -7.96 -30.34 -11.42
CA LEU A 431 -7.05 -31.45 -11.13
C LEU A 431 -7.59 -32.43 -10.07
N ASN A 432 -8.64 -32.04 -9.33
CA ASN A 432 -9.18 -32.80 -8.18
C ASN A 432 -10.33 -33.74 -8.54
#